data_AF-A0A139P4M0-F1
#
_entry.id   AF-A0A139P4M0-F1
#
_cell.length_a   1.000
_cell.length_b   1.000
_cell.length_c   1.000
_cell.angle_alpha   90.00
_cell.angle_beta   90.00
_cell.angle_gamma   90.00
#
_symmetry.space_group_name_H-M   'P 1'
#
loop_
_entity.id
_entity.type
_entity.pdbx_description
1 polymer ?
#
loop_
_entity_poly.entity_id
_entity_poly.type
_entity_poly.pdbx_seq_one_letter_code
_entity_poly.pdbx_strand_id
1 'polypeptide(L)'
;MTISWLQAALLGLFASLASMPGMGGSSIGNYTLGRPLVGGLVSGLILGDIKTGIMVGVALQVLYIALVTPGGTVSADVRAISYIGIPLAILFVHSKGITGEAAIAAAAAPIGAAVGTIGTVLFYGTATTNLLWQHIGWKAVEKGEFKKLYAVDWVYPWISHFVFSFLPTMIITKFGPNMVELMKEHLPMDGFIMKALFTVGALLPCVGIAILLKQIVTKAADFIPFFVGFTLAKSLGLNLVASAVVSLIFAVIYYELEVIKSARLTAPAGGGEFDDDEEDI
;
A
#
# COMPACT_ATOMS: atom_id res chain seq x y z
N MET A 1 -24.07 16.35 -11.79
CA MET A 1 -23.20 16.99 -10.77
C MET A 1 -21.89 17.43 -11.43
N THR A 2 -21.30 18.55 -11.04
CA THR A 2 -20.02 19.06 -11.57
C THR A 2 -19.10 19.44 -10.41
N ILE A 3 -17.80 19.18 -10.53
CA ILE A 3 -16.81 19.51 -9.49
C ILE A 3 -16.29 20.93 -9.72
N SER A 4 -16.40 21.80 -8.72
CA SER A 4 -15.82 23.15 -8.76
C SER A 4 -14.30 23.11 -8.61
N TRP A 5 -13.60 24.17 -9.02
CA TRP A 5 -12.14 24.25 -8.84
C TRP A 5 -11.72 24.20 -7.37
N LEU A 6 -12.53 24.79 -6.48
CA LEU A 6 -12.29 24.71 -5.04
C LEU A 6 -12.41 23.27 -4.53
N GLN A 7 -13.46 22.55 -4.92
CA GLN A 7 -13.63 21.15 -4.54
C GLN A 7 -12.49 20.27 -5.09
N ALA A 8 -12.09 20.48 -6.34
CA ALA A 8 -10.97 19.77 -6.95
C ALA A 8 -9.63 20.05 -6.22
N ALA A 9 -9.39 21.31 -5.84
CA ALA A 9 -8.20 21.69 -5.07
C ALA A 9 -8.21 21.08 -3.66
N LEU A 10 -9.37 21.03 -2.99
CA LEU A 10 -9.51 20.36 -1.70
C LEU A 10 -9.23 18.85 -1.82
N LEU A 11 -9.76 18.18 -2.85
CA LEU A 11 -9.45 16.78 -3.12
C LEU A 11 -7.95 16.57 -3.35
N GLY A 12 -7.29 17.43 -4.14
CA GLY A 12 -5.85 17.37 -4.36
C GLY A 12 -5.01 17.62 -3.11
N LEU A 13 -5.48 18.50 -2.22
CA LEU A 13 -4.84 18.75 -0.93
C LEU A 13 -4.93 17.50 -0.06
N PHE A 14 -6.11 16.91 0.10
CA PHE A 14 -6.27 15.68 0.87
C PHE A 14 -5.52 14.49 0.27
N ALA A 15 -5.42 14.39 -1.06
CA ALA A 15 -4.56 13.40 -1.70
C ALA A 15 -3.09 13.57 -1.30
N SER A 16 -2.60 14.81 -1.24
CA SER A 16 -1.24 15.10 -0.80
C SER A 16 -1.05 14.75 0.67
N LEU A 17 -1.97 15.19 1.54
CA LEU A 17 -1.94 14.93 2.98
C LEU A 17 -1.97 13.43 3.32
N ALA A 18 -2.73 12.64 2.56
CA ALA A 18 -2.84 11.20 2.76
C ALA A 18 -1.54 10.42 2.49
N SER A 19 -0.57 11.01 1.79
CA SER A 19 0.71 10.37 1.50
C SER A 19 1.90 11.06 2.18
N MET A 20 1.66 12.09 3.00
CA MET A 20 2.74 12.84 3.63
C MET A 20 3.18 12.26 4.98
N PRO A 21 4.49 12.23 5.26
CA PRO A 21 5.02 11.93 6.59
C PRO A 21 4.58 12.94 7.67
N GLY A 22 4.32 14.20 7.30
CA GLY A 22 4.04 15.28 8.25
C GLY A 22 2.66 15.24 8.92
N MET A 23 1.73 14.45 8.40
CA MET A 23 0.43 14.18 9.02
C MET A 23 0.52 12.94 9.92
N GLY A 24 1.40 12.92 10.92
CA GLY A 24 1.55 11.79 11.84
C GLY A 24 2.09 10.49 11.20
N GLY A 25 2.90 10.63 10.14
CA GLY A 25 3.53 9.51 9.45
C GLY A 25 2.56 8.62 8.67
N SER A 26 3.02 7.41 8.37
CA SER A 26 2.24 6.41 7.65
C SER A 26 0.91 6.06 8.35
N SER A 27 0.84 6.20 9.68
CA SER A 27 -0.32 5.79 10.49
C SER A 27 -1.56 6.64 10.22
N ILE A 28 -1.43 7.97 10.25
CA ILE A 28 -2.56 8.89 10.02
C ILE A 28 -2.69 9.23 8.54
N GLY A 29 -1.59 9.43 7.81
CA GLY A 29 -1.63 9.67 6.37
C GLY A 29 -2.14 8.43 5.61
N ASN A 30 -1.26 7.45 5.43
CA ASN A 30 -1.50 6.36 4.48
C ASN A 30 -2.55 5.35 4.99
N TYR A 31 -2.47 4.96 6.26
CA TYR A 31 -3.35 3.94 6.83
C TYR A 31 -4.72 4.47 7.27
N THR A 32 -4.89 5.79 7.43
CA THR A 32 -6.19 6.39 7.76
C THR A 32 -6.74 7.18 6.58
N LEU A 33 -6.16 8.33 6.24
CA LEU A 33 -6.67 9.19 5.16
C LEU A 33 -6.58 8.55 3.77
N GLY A 34 -5.53 7.76 3.52
CA GLY A 34 -5.33 7.05 2.25
C GLY A 34 -6.31 5.90 2.00
N ARG A 35 -7.11 5.48 2.99
CA ARG A 35 -8.01 4.34 2.86
C ARG A 35 -9.38 4.74 2.28
N PRO A 36 -9.91 3.98 1.30
CA PRO A 36 -11.16 4.32 0.60
C PRO A 36 -12.36 4.65 1.50
N LEU A 37 -12.50 4.02 2.67
CA LEU A 37 -13.59 4.35 3.58
C LEU A 37 -13.53 5.80 4.09
N VAL A 38 -12.35 6.22 4.57
CA VAL A 38 -12.12 7.58 5.06
C VAL A 38 -12.07 8.56 3.89
N GLY A 39 -11.43 8.17 2.79
CA GLY A 39 -11.42 8.92 1.54
C GLY A 39 -12.81 9.18 0.98
N GLY A 40 -13.73 8.23 1.12
CA GLY A 40 -15.12 8.35 0.69
C GLY A 40 -15.95 9.27 1.58
N LEU A 41 -15.71 9.25 2.89
CA LEU A 41 -16.28 10.24 3.81
C LEU A 41 -15.81 11.65 3.46
N VAL A 42 -14.50 11.86 3.29
CA VAL A 42 -13.91 13.17 2.97
C VAL A 42 -14.36 13.66 1.59
N SER A 43 -14.33 12.79 0.58
CA SER A 43 -14.80 13.12 -0.77
C SER A 43 -16.29 13.43 -0.79
N GLY A 44 -17.10 12.68 -0.05
CA GLY A 44 -18.54 12.93 0.10
C GLY A 44 -18.82 14.27 0.78
N LEU A 45 -18.05 14.64 1.81
CA LEU A 45 -18.14 15.96 2.46
C LEU A 45 -17.79 17.10 1.50
N ILE A 46 -16.70 16.95 0.73
CA ILE A 46 -16.28 17.98 -0.24
C ILE A 46 -17.31 18.14 -1.36
N LEU A 47 -17.92 17.04 -1.82
CA LEU A 47 -18.88 17.04 -2.92
C LEU A 47 -20.33 17.29 -2.47
N GLY A 48 -20.61 17.28 -1.17
CA GLY A 48 -21.94 17.49 -0.61
C GLY A 48 -22.86 16.25 -0.65
N ASP A 49 -22.31 15.07 -0.97
CA ASP A 49 -23.04 13.79 -0.96
C ASP A 49 -22.28 12.73 -0.15
N ILE A 50 -22.50 12.80 1.17
CA ILE A 50 -21.87 11.90 2.14
C ILE A 50 -22.37 10.46 1.98
N LYS A 51 -23.66 10.25 1.69
CA LYS A 51 -24.23 8.90 1.60
C LYS A 51 -23.60 8.13 0.45
N THR A 52 -23.60 8.71 -0.75
CA THR A 52 -22.98 8.08 -1.91
C THR A 52 -21.46 7.96 -1.71
N GLY A 53 -20.81 8.95 -1.10
CA GLY A 53 -19.38 8.89 -0.79
C GLY A 53 -19.00 7.74 0.13
N ILE A 54 -19.77 7.49 1.19
CA ILE A 54 -19.54 6.34 2.09
C ILE A 54 -19.84 5.02 1.37
N MET A 55 -20.94 4.92 0.62
CA MET A 55 -21.28 3.68 -0.12
C MET A 55 -20.19 3.29 -1.12
N VAL A 56 -19.71 4.25 -1.91
CA VAL A 56 -18.60 4.05 -2.84
C VAL A 56 -17.30 3.73 -2.07
N GLY A 57 -17.04 4.44 -0.97
CA GLY A 57 -15.87 4.21 -0.13
C GLY A 57 -15.82 2.81 0.47
N VAL A 58 -16.94 2.30 1.00
CA VAL A 58 -17.06 0.91 1.49
C VAL A 58 -16.84 -0.09 0.38
N ALA A 59 -17.49 0.09 -0.77
CA ALA A 59 -17.36 -0.81 -1.91
C ALA A 59 -15.89 -0.95 -2.36
N LEU A 60 -15.18 0.17 -2.51
CA LEU A 60 -13.77 0.15 -2.87
C LEU A 60 -12.89 -0.33 -1.71
N GLN A 61 -13.22 -0.03 -0.46
CA GLN A 61 -12.47 -0.52 0.69
C GLN A 61 -12.43 -2.04 0.73
N VAL A 62 -13.54 -2.71 0.44
CA VAL A 62 -13.61 -4.18 0.40
C VAL A 62 -12.67 -4.75 -0.67
N LEU A 63 -12.59 -4.12 -1.84
CA LEU A 63 -11.69 -4.55 -2.92
C LEU A 63 -10.21 -4.41 -2.56
N TYR A 64 -9.86 -3.42 -1.73
CA TYR A 64 -8.47 -3.09 -1.38
C TYR A 64 -8.14 -3.33 0.10
N ILE A 65 -8.97 -4.10 0.82
CA ILE A 65 -8.81 -4.30 2.27
C ILE A 65 -7.52 -5.04 2.61
N ALA A 66 -7.16 -6.03 1.80
CA ALA A 66 -5.96 -6.83 1.94
C ALA A 66 -4.75 -6.20 1.22
N LEU A 67 -4.91 -5.00 0.64
CA LEU A 67 -3.80 -4.33 -0.02
C LEU A 67 -2.81 -3.83 1.04
N VAL A 68 -1.63 -4.43 0.98
CA VAL A 68 -0.43 -4.00 1.66
C VAL A 68 0.65 -3.70 0.62
N THR A 69 1.71 -3.03 1.06
CA THR A 69 2.81 -2.58 0.20
C THR A 69 4.12 -3.22 0.70
N PRO A 70 4.34 -4.52 0.45
CA PRO A 70 5.56 -5.18 0.91
C PRO A 70 6.75 -4.55 0.20
N GLY A 71 7.69 -4.05 1.01
CA GLY A 71 8.95 -3.48 0.56
C GLY A 71 8.82 -2.42 -0.55
N GLY A 72 7.83 -1.55 -0.42
CA GLY A 72 7.71 -0.32 -1.22
C GLY A 72 6.88 -0.45 -2.49
N THR A 73 6.21 -1.58 -2.73
CA THR A 73 5.45 -1.76 -3.97
C THR A 73 3.97 -1.74 -3.88
N VAL A 74 3.44 -0.91 -4.76
CA VAL A 74 2.05 -0.55 -4.82
C VAL A 74 1.53 -1.12 -6.14
N SER A 75 0.70 -2.15 -6.06
CA SER A 75 -0.02 -2.67 -7.23
C SER A 75 -1.20 -1.76 -7.60
N ALA A 76 -1.79 -1.08 -6.61
CA ALA A 76 -2.80 -0.04 -6.80
C ALA A 76 -2.65 1.04 -5.72
N ASP A 77 -2.64 2.32 -6.10
CA ASP A 77 -2.53 3.41 -5.13
C ASP A 77 -3.88 3.73 -4.49
N VAL A 78 -4.04 3.36 -3.21
CA VAL A 78 -5.25 3.60 -2.43
C VAL A 78 -5.54 5.09 -2.19
N ARG A 79 -4.52 5.95 -2.21
CA ARG A 79 -4.72 7.41 -2.15
C ARG A 79 -5.42 7.89 -3.43
N ALA A 80 -4.93 7.49 -4.61
CA ALA A 80 -5.58 7.86 -5.87
C ALA A 80 -7.01 7.31 -5.93
N ILE A 81 -7.24 6.08 -5.48
CA ILE A 81 -8.59 5.52 -5.38
C ILE A 81 -9.48 6.42 -4.49
N SER A 82 -8.96 6.82 -3.33
CA SER A 82 -9.69 7.61 -2.34
C SER A 82 -10.06 9.02 -2.81
N TYR A 83 -9.17 9.73 -3.50
CA TYR A 83 -9.33 11.16 -3.80
C TYR A 83 -9.50 11.50 -5.29
N ILE A 84 -9.36 10.50 -6.16
CA ILE A 84 -9.69 10.60 -7.59
C ILE A 84 -10.83 9.63 -7.91
N GLY A 85 -10.66 8.36 -7.55
CA GLY A 85 -11.60 7.29 -7.93
C GLY A 85 -12.98 7.48 -7.33
N ILE A 86 -13.07 7.76 -6.02
CA ILE A 86 -14.33 7.97 -5.33
C ILE A 86 -15.08 9.21 -5.87
N PRO A 87 -14.48 10.41 -5.99
CA PRO A 87 -15.13 11.55 -6.62
C PRO A 87 -15.68 11.27 -8.02
N LEU A 88 -14.91 10.59 -8.88
CA LEU A 88 -15.34 10.22 -10.22
C LEU A 88 -16.49 9.19 -10.20
N ALA A 89 -16.46 8.23 -9.29
CA ALA A 89 -17.53 7.26 -9.12
C ALA A 89 -18.83 7.92 -8.61
N ILE A 90 -18.74 8.87 -7.67
CA ILE A 90 -19.91 9.66 -7.22
C ILE A 90 -20.52 10.43 -8.40
N LEU A 91 -19.71 11.09 -9.22
CA LEU A 91 -20.18 11.78 -10.42
C LEU A 91 -20.87 10.82 -11.42
N PHE A 92 -20.31 9.63 -11.61
CA PHE A 92 -20.86 8.63 -12.52
C PHE A 92 -22.21 8.08 -12.01
N VAL A 93 -22.29 7.74 -10.72
CA VAL A 93 -23.52 7.28 -10.06
C VAL A 93 -24.62 8.33 -10.19
N HIS A 94 -24.30 9.61 -9.96
CA HIS A 94 -25.24 10.72 -10.14
C HIS A 94 -25.68 10.88 -11.60
N SER A 95 -24.75 10.83 -12.56
CA SER A 95 -25.10 11.02 -13.97
C SER A 95 -25.96 9.90 -14.55
N LYS A 96 -25.88 8.70 -13.97
CA LYS A 96 -26.67 7.53 -14.35
C LYS A 96 -27.92 7.33 -13.48
N GLY A 97 -28.15 8.17 -12.46
CA GLY A 97 -29.28 8.04 -11.55
C GLY A 97 -29.29 6.73 -10.77
N ILE A 98 -28.11 6.17 -10.48
CA ILE A 98 -27.98 4.89 -9.79
C ILE A 98 -28.19 5.12 -8.29
N THR A 99 -29.14 4.41 -7.68
CA THR A 99 -29.49 4.59 -6.26
C THR A 99 -29.32 3.34 -5.40
N GLY A 100 -29.27 2.15 -6.03
CA GLY A 100 -29.11 0.89 -5.30
C GLY A 100 -27.66 0.63 -4.90
N GLU A 101 -27.43 0.23 -3.64
CA GLU A 101 -26.08 0.01 -3.07
C GLU A 101 -25.23 -0.96 -3.90
N ALA A 102 -25.80 -2.10 -4.32
CA ALA A 102 -25.10 -3.08 -5.16
C ALA A 102 -24.74 -2.51 -6.54
N ALA A 103 -25.61 -1.68 -7.11
CA ALA A 103 -25.37 -1.04 -8.40
C ALA A 103 -24.31 0.07 -8.29
N ILE A 104 -24.29 0.82 -7.18
CA ILE A 104 -23.24 1.79 -6.86
C ILE A 104 -21.89 1.09 -6.74
N ALA A 105 -21.82 -0.03 -6.03
CA ALA A 105 -20.61 -0.82 -5.89
C ALA A 105 -20.09 -1.33 -7.25
N ALA A 106 -20.99 -1.88 -8.08
CA ALA A 106 -20.66 -2.36 -9.42
C ALA A 106 -20.15 -1.23 -10.34
N ALA A 107 -20.72 -0.04 -10.22
CA ALA A 107 -20.30 1.13 -10.98
C ALA A 107 -18.94 1.70 -10.50
N ALA A 108 -18.68 1.66 -9.20
CA ALA A 108 -17.45 2.17 -8.59
C ALA A 108 -16.23 1.29 -8.87
N ALA A 109 -16.39 -0.04 -8.87
CA ALA A 109 -15.30 -1.00 -9.02
C ALA A 109 -14.38 -0.76 -10.25
N PRO A 110 -14.89 -0.62 -11.49
CA PRO A 110 -14.04 -0.38 -12.65
C PRO A 110 -13.34 0.99 -12.62
N ILE A 111 -13.99 2.02 -12.06
CA ILE A 111 -13.39 3.35 -11.88
C ILE A 111 -12.24 3.28 -10.86
N GLY A 112 -12.46 2.61 -9.73
CA GLY A 112 -11.45 2.38 -8.72
C GLY A 112 -10.24 1.60 -9.26
N ALA A 113 -10.47 0.55 -10.04
CA ALA A 113 -9.40 -0.23 -10.67
C ALA A 113 -8.56 0.61 -11.65
N ALA A 114 -9.22 1.36 -12.55
CA ALA A 114 -8.53 2.21 -13.51
C ALA A 114 -7.72 3.32 -12.82
N VAL A 115 -8.30 3.97 -11.81
CA VAL A 115 -7.64 5.06 -11.09
C VAL A 115 -6.54 4.54 -10.17
N GLY A 116 -6.71 3.39 -9.52
CA GLY A 116 -5.67 2.79 -8.68
C GLY A 116 -4.40 2.48 -9.48
N THR A 117 -4.58 2.01 -10.70
CA THR A 117 -3.52 1.80 -11.69
C THR A 117 -2.80 3.10 -12.06
N ILE A 118 -3.52 4.18 -12.41
CA ILE A 118 -2.89 5.48 -12.69
C ILE A 118 -2.18 6.00 -11.45
N GLY A 119 -2.80 5.84 -10.29
CA GLY A 119 -2.24 6.23 -9.02
C GLY A 119 -0.92 5.54 -8.72
N THR A 120 -0.71 4.29 -9.14
CA THR A 120 0.58 3.61 -9.02
C THR A 120 1.71 4.36 -9.74
N VAL A 121 1.43 4.88 -10.94
CA VAL A 121 2.39 5.72 -11.67
C VAL A 121 2.67 7.02 -10.90
N LEU A 122 1.63 7.68 -10.41
CA LEU A 122 1.76 8.91 -9.61
C LEU A 122 2.54 8.67 -8.31
N PHE A 123 2.31 7.53 -7.67
CA PHE A 123 3.04 7.08 -6.48
C PHE A 123 4.52 6.88 -6.80
N TYR A 124 4.86 6.15 -7.87
CA TYR A 124 6.25 5.94 -8.25
C TYR A 124 6.95 7.22 -8.73
N GLY A 125 6.24 8.14 -9.37
CA GLY A 125 6.75 9.48 -9.68
C GLY A 125 7.11 10.26 -8.41
N THR A 126 6.24 10.20 -7.40
CA THR A 126 6.49 10.78 -6.07
C THR A 126 7.70 10.12 -5.42
N ALA A 127 7.76 8.79 -5.37
CA ALA A 127 8.84 8.04 -4.77
C ALA A 127 10.19 8.31 -5.43
N THR A 128 10.22 8.33 -6.77
CA THR A 128 11.42 8.60 -7.57
C THR A 128 11.96 10.00 -7.29
N THR A 129 11.06 11.00 -7.24
CA THR A 129 11.46 12.37 -6.94
C THR A 129 11.97 12.50 -5.50
N ASN A 130 11.35 11.78 -4.55
CA ASN A 130 11.80 11.77 -3.16
C ASN A 130 13.21 11.19 -3.00
N LEU A 131 13.68 10.29 -3.87
CA LEU A 131 15.07 9.82 -3.86
C LEU A 131 16.07 10.95 -4.12
N LEU A 132 15.70 11.95 -4.93
CA LEU A 132 16.54 13.13 -5.17
C LEU A 132 16.74 13.94 -3.88
N TRP A 133 15.68 14.10 -3.09
CA TRP A 133 15.75 14.78 -1.80
C TRP A 133 16.59 13.99 -0.79
N GLN A 134 16.43 12.67 -0.76
CA GLN A 134 17.24 11.80 0.09
C GLN A 134 18.73 11.88 -0.25
N HIS A 135 19.10 12.01 -1.53
CA HIS A 135 20.50 12.23 -1.91
C HIS A 135 21.07 13.55 -1.35
N ILE A 136 20.27 14.61 -1.28
CA ILE A 136 20.67 15.86 -0.62
C ILE A 136 20.83 15.65 0.88
N GLY A 137 19.93 14.89 1.51
CA GLY A 137 19.99 14.51 2.92
C GLY A 137 21.29 13.79 3.26
N TRP A 138 21.67 12.77 2.49
CA TRP A 138 22.93 12.03 2.69
C TRP A 138 24.16 12.94 2.66
N LYS A 139 24.24 13.84 1.68
CA LYS A 139 25.34 14.84 1.60
C LYS A 139 25.36 15.80 2.80
N ALA A 140 24.20 16.13 3.36
CA ALA A 140 24.12 16.95 4.56
C ALA A 140 24.60 16.19 5.81
N VAL A 141 24.30 14.89 5.92
CA VAL A 141 24.82 14.03 7.00
C VAL A 141 26.34 13.93 6.95
N GLU A 142 26.92 13.68 5.78
CA GLU A 142 28.38 13.59 5.59
C GLU A 142 29.11 14.89 6.02
N LYS A 143 28.42 16.03 5.90
CA LYS A 143 28.94 17.36 6.28
C LYS A 143 28.57 17.78 7.71
N GLY A 144 27.85 16.94 8.46
CA GLY A 144 27.39 17.25 9.82
C GLY A 144 26.28 18.32 9.89
N GLU A 145 25.62 18.64 8.78
CA GLU A 145 24.61 19.70 8.68
C GLU A 145 23.20 19.19 9.00
N PHE A 146 22.99 18.64 10.20
CA PHE A 146 21.74 17.97 10.58
C PHE A 146 20.48 18.85 10.48
N LYS A 147 20.61 20.18 10.59
CA LYS A 147 19.47 21.11 10.42
C LYS A 147 18.85 21.04 9.02
N LYS A 148 19.63 20.69 7.99
CA LYS A 148 19.12 20.55 6.62
C LYS A 148 18.23 19.32 6.45
N LEU A 149 18.33 18.33 7.34
CA LEU A 149 17.47 17.14 7.30
C LEU A 149 16.01 17.48 7.54
N TYR A 150 15.70 18.47 8.38
CA TYR A 150 14.32 18.93 8.56
C TYR A 150 13.69 19.40 7.25
N ALA A 151 14.44 20.10 6.39
CA ALA A 151 13.94 20.51 5.08
C ALA A 151 13.76 19.32 4.13
N VAL A 152 14.68 18.35 4.18
CA VAL A 152 14.62 17.11 3.37
C VAL A 152 13.42 16.24 3.76
N ASP A 153 13.07 16.19 5.04
CA ASP A 153 12.00 15.34 5.53
C ASP A 153 10.63 16.03 5.51
N TRP A 154 10.56 17.34 5.73
CA TRP A 154 9.29 18.07 5.88
C TRP A 154 8.94 19.00 4.73
N VAL A 155 9.91 19.56 4.01
CA VAL A 155 9.67 20.63 3.03
C VAL A 155 9.77 20.11 1.59
N TYR A 156 10.89 19.50 1.20
CA TYR A 156 11.09 19.05 -0.18
C TYR A 156 10.06 18.01 -0.67
N PRO A 157 9.59 17.06 0.16
CA PRO A 157 8.56 16.12 -0.26
C PRO A 157 7.25 16.80 -0.68
N TRP A 158 6.91 17.98 -0.15
CA TRP A 158 5.73 18.73 -0.60
C TRP A 158 5.79 19.06 -2.10
N ILE A 159 6.98 19.32 -2.65
CA ILE A 159 7.15 19.61 -4.07
C ILE A 159 6.76 18.38 -4.90
N SER A 160 7.24 17.20 -4.50
CA SER A 160 6.90 15.94 -5.16
C SER A 160 5.42 15.63 -5.05
N HIS A 161 4.82 15.80 -3.87
CA HIS A 161 3.39 15.60 -3.68
C HIS A 161 2.55 16.62 -4.43
N PHE A 162 3.01 17.88 -4.55
CA PHE A 162 2.29 18.88 -5.33
C PHE A 162 2.24 18.50 -6.82
N VAL A 163 3.38 18.10 -7.38
CA VAL A 163 3.49 17.74 -8.80
C VAL A 163 2.78 16.42 -9.13
N PHE A 164 2.92 15.40 -8.28
CA PHE A 164 2.44 14.05 -8.59
C PHE A 164 1.15 13.64 -7.86
N SER A 165 0.71 14.36 -6.82
CA SER A 165 -0.57 14.10 -6.12
C SER A 165 -1.56 15.24 -6.30
N PHE A 166 -1.20 16.47 -5.92
CA PHE A 166 -2.11 17.61 -5.93
C PHE A 166 -2.61 17.95 -7.33
N LEU A 167 -1.68 18.27 -8.25
CA LEU A 167 -2.02 18.71 -9.60
C LEU A 167 -2.79 17.64 -10.38
N PRO A 168 -2.35 16.36 -10.42
CA PRO A 168 -3.08 15.32 -11.14
C PRO A 168 -4.46 15.09 -10.54
N THR A 169 -4.59 15.05 -9.21
CA THR A 169 -5.90 14.89 -8.56
C THR A 169 -6.84 16.03 -8.89
N MET A 170 -6.38 17.28 -8.77
CA MET A 170 -7.17 18.47 -9.07
C MET A 170 -7.62 18.47 -10.54
N ILE A 171 -6.72 18.21 -11.48
CA ILE A 171 -7.03 18.20 -12.91
C ILE A 171 -8.01 17.06 -13.23
N ILE A 172 -7.68 15.83 -12.85
CA ILE A 172 -8.48 14.64 -13.20
C ILE A 172 -9.91 14.76 -12.63
N THR A 173 -10.05 15.15 -11.37
CA THR A 173 -11.37 15.30 -10.74
C THR A 173 -12.16 16.48 -11.33
N LYS A 174 -11.49 17.58 -11.70
CA LYS A 174 -12.15 18.73 -12.34
C LYS A 174 -12.73 18.38 -13.71
N PHE A 175 -11.98 17.65 -14.53
CA PHE A 175 -12.41 17.25 -15.87
C PHE A 175 -13.37 16.06 -15.86
N GLY A 176 -13.47 15.35 -14.72
CA GLY A 176 -14.60 14.48 -14.39
C GLY A 176 -14.91 13.45 -15.49
N PRO A 177 -16.10 13.51 -16.13
CA PRO A 177 -16.53 12.56 -17.16
C PRO A 177 -15.60 12.50 -18.39
N ASN A 178 -15.12 13.66 -18.87
CA ASN A 178 -14.23 13.72 -20.03
C ASN A 178 -12.90 13.03 -19.73
N MET A 179 -12.42 13.12 -18.49
CA MET A 179 -11.20 12.43 -18.08
C MET A 179 -11.40 10.92 -18.02
N VAL A 180 -12.59 10.42 -17.65
CA VAL A 180 -12.90 8.99 -17.68
C VAL A 180 -12.89 8.44 -19.12
N GLU A 181 -13.38 9.20 -20.09
CA GLU A 181 -13.30 8.84 -21.51
C GLU A 181 -11.87 8.94 -22.05
N LEU A 182 -11.17 10.02 -21.73
CA LEU A 182 -9.78 10.23 -22.15
C LEU A 182 -8.83 9.18 -21.53
N MET A 183 -9.11 8.73 -20.30
CA MET A 183 -8.41 7.61 -19.67
C MET A 183 -8.65 6.29 -20.42
N LYS A 184 -9.87 6.05 -20.92
CA LYS A 184 -10.18 4.87 -21.74
C LYS A 184 -9.52 4.92 -23.11
N GLU A 185 -9.38 6.10 -23.70
CA GLU A 185 -8.91 6.28 -25.08
C GLU A 185 -7.39 6.44 -25.19
N HIS A 186 -6.76 7.21 -24.30
CA HIS A 186 -5.36 7.63 -24.40
C HIS A 186 -4.44 6.98 -23.36
N LEU A 187 -5.02 6.35 -22.33
CA LEU A 187 -4.31 5.57 -21.33
C LEU A 187 -4.75 4.10 -21.36
N PRO A 188 -4.76 3.43 -22.55
CA PRO A 188 -4.89 1.99 -22.53
C PRO A 188 -3.71 1.45 -21.72
N MET A 189 -4.03 0.59 -20.76
CA MET A 189 -3.06 -0.20 -19.99
C MET A 189 -2.00 -0.87 -20.89
N ASP A 190 -2.34 -1.03 -22.17
CA ASP A 190 -1.55 -1.68 -23.20
C ASP A 190 -0.58 -0.73 -23.92
N GLY A 191 -0.63 0.58 -23.63
CA GLY A 191 0.27 1.59 -24.20
C GLY A 191 1.71 1.41 -23.74
N PHE A 192 2.67 1.76 -24.60
CA PHE A 192 4.10 1.57 -24.33
C PHE A 192 4.57 2.22 -23.03
N ILE A 193 4.15 3.47 -22.77
CA ILE A 193 4.53 4.22 -21.56
C ILE A 193 4.00 3.53 -20.29
N MET A 194 2.74 3.08 -20.33
CA MET A 194 2.10 2.43 -19.19
C MET A 194 2.72 1.05 -18.94
N LYS A 195 2.93 0.26 -20.00
CA LYS A 195 3.68 -1.00 -19.93
C LYS A 195 5.08 -0.83 -19.39
N ALA A 196 5.82 0.20 -19.82
CA ALA A 196 7.18 0.47 -19.32
C ALA A 196 7.18 0.83 -17.83
N LEU A 197 6.30 1.74 -17.40
CA LEU A 197 6.15 2.12 -15.99
C LEU A 197 5.72 0.93 -15.11
N PHE A 198 4.78 0.10 -15.59
CA PHE A 198 4.38 -1.12 -14.88
C PHE A 198 5.47 -2.18 -14.85
N THR A 199 6.22 -2.36 -15.93
CA THR A 199 7.32 -3.34 -15.97
C THR A 199 8.42 -2.96 -14.98
N VAL A 200 8.82 -1.69 -14.94
CA VAL A 200 9.81 -1.19 -13.98
C VAL A 200 9.24 -1.20 -12.56
N GLY A 201 7.98 -0.77 -12.38
CA GLY A 201 7.30 -0.80 -11.09
C GLY A 201 7.10 -2.21 -10.53
N ALA A 202 6.94 -3.21 -11.40
CA ALA A 202 6.82 -4.63 -11.04
C ALA A 202 8.15 -5.25 -10.57
N LEU A 203 9.29 -4.56 -10.71
CA LEU A 203 10.58 -5.00 -10.16
C LEU A 203 10.78 -4.55 -8.71
N LEU A 204 10.14 -3.45 -8.32
CA LEU A 204 10.24 -2.94 -6.95
C LEU A 204 9.81 -3.96 -5.87
N PRO A 205 8.83 -4.91 -6.07
CA PRO A 205 8.41 -5.81 -5.00
C PRO A 205 9.52 -6.80 -4.68
N CYS A 206 10.28 -7.19 -5.71
CA CYS A 206 11.44 -8.04 -5.57
C CYS A 206 12.53 -7.35 -4.74
N VAL A 207 12.78 -6.05 -4.96
CA VAL A 207 13.72 -5.26 -4.14
C VAL A 207 13.24 -5.21 -2.70
N GLY A 208 11.95 -4.99 -2.51
CA GLY A 208 11.31 -4.97 -1.21
C GLY A 208 11.47 -6.26 -0.40
N ILE A 209 11.13 -7.40 -1.03
CA ILE A 209 11.31 -8.73 -0.46
C ILE A 209 12.79 -9.00 -0.19
N ALA A 210 13.70 -8.57 -1.08
CA ALA A 210 15.13 -8.74 -0.89
C ALA A 210 15.67 -7.96 0.33
N ILE A 211 15.18 -6.73 0.57
CA ILE A 211 15.56 -5.95 1.76
C ILE A 211 15.08 -6.66 3.04
N LEU A 212 13.83 -7.12 3.07
CA LEU A 212 13.29 -7.87 4.22
C LEU A 212 14.04 -9.17 4.47
N LEU A 213 14.35 -9.92 3.41
CA LEU A 213 15.17 -11.13 3.52
C LEU A 213 16.56 -10.81 4.03
N LYS A 214 17.21 -9.74 3.55
CA LYS A 214 18.52 -9.30 4.07
C LYS A 214 18.47 -8.96 5.56
N GLN A 215 17.33 -8.49 6.07
CA GLN A 215 17.16 -8.16 7.49
C GLN A 215 16.88 -9.40 8.35
N ILE A 216 16.16 -10.39 7.82
CA ILE A 216 15.69 -11.56 8.58
C ILE A 216 16.67 -12.75 8.47
N VAL A 217 17.29 -12.94 7.32
CA VAL A 217 18.20 -14.06 7.05
C VAL A 217 19.54 -13.78 7.71
N THR A 218 19.89 -14.63 8.68
CA THR A 218 21.19 -14.62 9.35
C THR A 218 22.10 -15.74 8.86
N LYS A 219 21.51 -16.87 8.44
CA LYS A 219 22.20 -18.07 7.94
C LYS A 219 21.59 -18.51 6.62
N ALA A 220 22.38 -19.19 5.79
CA ALA A 220 21.90 -19.74 4.52
C ALA A 220 20.68 -20.68 4.69
N ALA A 221 20.56 -21.34 5.84
CA ALA A 221 19.42 -22.20 6.17
C ALA A 221 18.10 -21.43 6.34
N ASP A 222 18.14 -20.14 6.68
CA ASP A 222 16.93 -19.32 6.89
C ASP A 222 16.21 -19.03 5.55
N PHE A 223 16.87 -19.28 4.42
CA PHE A 223 16.24 -19.25 3.09
C PHE A 223 15.32 -20.44 2.83
N ILE A 224 15.52 -21.57 3.51
CA ILE A 224 14.72 -22.79 3.30
C ILE A 224 13.22 -22.52 3.54
N PRO A 225 12.78 -21.99 4.70
CA PRO A 225 11.36 -21.69 4.92
C PRO A 225 10.81 -20.65 3.93
N PHE A 226 11.63 -19.70 3.47
CA PHE A 226 11.23 -18.75 2.44
C PHE A 226 10.93 -19.44 1.10
N PHE A 227 11.83 -20.28 0.60
CA PHE A 227 11.63 -20.99 -0.67
C PHE A 227 10.47 -21.99 -0.60
N VAL A 228 10.31 -22.68 0.53
CA VAL A 228 9.17 -23.58 0.77
C VAL A 228 7.86 -22.79 0.75
N GLY A 229 7.78 -21.69 1.51
CA GLY A 229 6.60 -20.83 1.53
C GLY A 229 6.27 -20.21 0.18
N PHE A 230 7.28 -19.76 -0.57
CA PHE A 230 7.12 -19.20 -1.92
C PHE A 230 6.54 -20.24 -2.90
N THR A 231 7.11 -21.44 -2.90
CA THR A 231 6.67 -22.54 -3.77
C THR A 231 5.25 -22.97 -3.40
N LEU A 232 4.98 -23.11 -2.11
CA LEU A 232 3.66 -23.53 -1.60
C LEU A 232 2.58 -22.50 -1.92
N ALA A 233 2.86 -21.21 -1.71
CA ALA A 233 1.93 -20.14 -2.02
C ALA A 233 1.57 -20.11 -3.51
N LYS A 234 2.55 -20.31 -4.40
CA LYS A 234 2.30 -20.31 -5.85
C LYS A 234 1.60 -21.57 -6.33
N SER A 235 1.99 -22.74 -5.84
CA SER A 235 1.42 -24.03 -6.26
C SER A 235 -0.04 -24.21 -5.82
N LEU A 236 -0.40 -23.70 -4.64
CA LEU A 236 -1.76 -23.79 -4.10
C LEU A 236 -2.63 -22.55 -4.41
N GLY A 237 -2.06 -21.54 -5.07
CA GLY A 237 -2.78 -20.30 -5.37
C GLY A 237 -3.20 -19.51 -4.12
N LEU A 238 -2.42 -19.59 -3.04
CA LEU A 238 -2.75 -18.92 -1.79
C LEU A 238 -2.64 -17.40 -1.96
N ASN A 239 -3.67 -16.68 -1.53
CA ASN A 239 -3.59 -15.23 -1.40
C ASN A 239 -2.73 -14.83 -0.19
N LEU A 240 -2.45 -13.53 -0.03
CA LEU A 240 -1.60 -13.03 1.05
C LEU A 240 -2.13 -13.38 2.45
N VAL A 241 -3.45 -13.31 2.64
CA VAL A 241 -4.09 -13.60 3.93
C VAL A 241 -3.95 -15.08 4.27
N ALA A 242 -4.26 -15.96 3.32
CA ALA A 242 -4.09 -17.41 3.49
C ALA A 242 -2.62 -17.77 3.75
N SER A 243 -1.69 -17.14 3.03
CA SER A 243 -0.25 -17.32 3.23
C SER A 243 0.19 -16.89 4.63
N ALA A 244 -0.38 -15.80 5.17
CA ALA A 244 -0.08 -15.31 6.51
C ALA A 244 -0.62 -16.24 7.62
N VAL A 245 -1.82 -16.80 7.45
CA VAL A 245 -2.38 -17.77 8.41
C VAL A 245 -1.55 -19.05 8.42
N VAL A 246 -1.20 -19.58 7.23
CA VAL A 246 -0.36 -20.77 7.12
C VAL A 246 1.03 -20.51 7.71
N SER A 247 1.67 -19.38 7.39
CA SER A 247 2.98 -19.05 7.93
C SER A 247 2.97 -18.85 9.45
N LEU A 248 1.88 -18.33 10.03
CA LEU A 248 1.72 -18.19 11.47
C LEU A 248 1.78 -19.54 12.18
N ILE A 249 1.14 -20.58 11.64
CA ILE A 249 1.19 -21.93 12.22
C ILE A 249 2.64 -22.45 12.24
N PHE A 250 3.36 -22.32 11.13
CA PHE A 250 4.77 -22.72 11.06
C PHE A 250 5.66 -21.88 11.98
N ALA A 251 5.39 -20.58 12.12
CA ALA A 251 6.13 -19.69 13.00
C ALA A 251 5.95 -20.05 14.48
N VAL A 252 4.72 -20.37 14.90
CA VAL A 252 4.44 -20.83 16.28
C VAL A 252 5.14 -22.17 16.55
N ILE A 253 5.04 -23.13 15.62
CA ILE A 253 5.74 -24.43 15.78
C ILE A 253 7.25 -24.22 15.88
N TYR A 254 7.83 -23.39 15.01
CA TYR A 254 9.26 -23.09 15.03
C TYR A 254 9.68 -22.42 16.34
N TYR A 255 8.89 -21.46 16.83
CA TYR A 255 9.11 -20.78 18.10
C TYR A 255 9.10 -21.77 19.27
N GLU A 256 8.08 -22.63 19.37
CA GLU A 256 7.99 -23.65 20.44
C GLU A 256 9.19 -24.61 20.40
N LEU A 257 9.62 -25.05 19.21
CA LEU A 257 10.80 -25.90 19.05
C LEU A 257 12.09 -25.21 19.51
N GLU A 258 12.23 -23.91 19.25
CA GLU A 258 13.40 -23.12 19.64
C GLU A 258 13.42 -22.84 21.15
N VAL A 259 12.24 -22.60 21.75
CA VAL A 259 12.05 -22.51 23.20
C VAL A 259 12.42 -23.84 23.88
N ILE A 260 11.94 -24.98 23.37
CA ILE A 260 12.27 -26.32 23.90
C ILE A 260 13.78 -26.61 23.79
N LYS A 261 14.42 -26.27 22.66
CA LYS A 261 15.87 -26.40 22.50
C LYS A 261 16.64 -25.55 23.52
N SER A 262 16.21 -24.32 23.73
CA SER A 262 16.84 -23.39 24.66
C SER A 262 16.66 -23.83 26.12
N ALA A 263 15.50 -24.40 26.46
CA ALA A 263 15.23 -24.99 27.77
C ALA A 263 16.08 -26.25 28.05
N ARG A 264 16.31 -27.09 27.02
CA ARG A 264 17.22 -28.25 27.15
C ARG A 264 18.69 -27.88 27.30
N LEU A 265 19.13 -26.77 26.71
CA LEU A 265 20.50 -26.26 26.83
C LEU A 265 20.81 -25.60 28.19
N THR A 266 19.78 -25.23 28.96
CA THR A 266 19.88 -24.60 30.29
C THR A 266 19.67 -25.58 31.44
N ALA A 267 19.36 -26.84 31.17
CA ALA A 267 19.38 -27.90 32.18
C ALA A 267 20.84 -28.12 32.65
N PRO A 268 21.13 -28.19 33.96
CA PRO A 268 22.49 -28.40 34.43
C PRO A 268 22.99 -29.75 33.93
N ALA A 269 24.21 -29.77 33.39
CA ALA A 269 24.97 -31.00 33.23
C ALA A 269 25.32 -31.56 34.61
N GLY A 270 24.42 -32.34 35.20
CA GLY A 270 24.64 -33.14 36.41
C GLY A 270 24.55 -34.61 36.04
N GLY A 271 25.66 -35.33 36.16
CA GLY A 271 25.76 -36.77 35.91
C GLY A 271 25.40 -37.65 37.10
N GLY A 272 25.36 -38.96 36.82
CA GLY A 272 25.13 -40.09 37.75
C GLY A 272 23.65 -40.47 37.82
N GLU A 273 23.19 -41.70 37.59
CA GLU A 273 23.82 -43.03 37.63
C GLU A 273 23.16 -43.97 36.60
N PHE A 274 23.98 -44.85 36.02
CA PHE A 274 23.58 -46.15 35.50
C PHE A 274 23.64 -47.16 36.67
N ASP A 275 22.83 -48.22 36.60
CA ASP A 275 22.57 -49.32 37.57
C ASP A 275 21.65 -48.94 38.76
N ASP A 276 20.65 -49.72 39.16
CA ASP A 276 20.54 -51.20 39.22
C ASP A 276 19.07 -51.66 39.13
N ASP A 277 18.81 -52.61 38.21
CA ASP A 277 18.13 -53.91 38.38
C ASP A 277 16.82 -54.15 39.18
N GLU A 278 16.01 -55.06 38.58
CA GLU A 278 15.11 -56.07 39.17
C GLU A 278 13.65 -55.68 39.56
N GLU A 279 12.65 -56.16 38.82
CA GLU A 279 11.99 -57.48 39.07
C GLU A 279 10.81 -57.74 38.09
N ASP A 280 10.68 -59.01 37.72
CA ASP A 280 9.70 -59.68 36.84
C ASP A 280 8.21 -59.36 37.07
N ILE A 281 7.44 -59.37 35.97
CA ILE A 281 6.26 -60.26 35.78
C ILE A 281 6.17 -60.70 34.31
#